data_AF-A0AAV1C6L6-F1
#
_entry.id   AF-A0AAV1C6L6-F1
#
_cell.length_a   1.000
_cell.length_b   1.000
_cell.length_c   1.000
_cell.angle_alpha   90.00
_cell.angle_beta   90.00
_cell.angle_gamma   90.00
#
_symmetry.space_group_name_H-M   'P 1'
#
loop_
_entity.id
_entity.type
_entity.pdbx_description
1 polymer ?
#
loop_
_entity_poly.entity_id
_entity_poly.type
_entity_poly.pdbx_seq_one_letter_code
_entity_poly.pdbx_strand_id
1 'polypeptide(L)'
;MVSTTLRKIVSPCWRPSVENDGQNSNRGSETGCRVEGLWWYKDSGNHVHGEFSLAVIQANNVLEDYSQVESGPLSLEESGPQGTFVGIYDGHAGPEASRFISDHLFDNIKRYTSEKQGMSADVITRAFLATEEDFLSLVEREWLDRPHIASVGSCCLVGIVCSGVLYIANAGDSRAVLGRMEKSVKEVKAVQLSYEHNASYPSVRDELRTLHPDDPEIVVLKHKVWRVKGLIQVSRSIGDAYLKRAEFNREPLLPKFRLPGTFEKPILKAEPSILVQKLYPEDQFVIFASDGLWEHLSNQEAVDIVLTCPRNVGSLFDLFKFKPFICHALVHVVCSLVFECIVNNLYH
;
A
#
# COMPACT_ATOMS: atom_id res chain seq x y z
N MET A 1 -27.49 17.98 -39.40
CA MET A 1 -27.91 18.57 -38.12
C MET A 1 -27.92 17.47 -37.06
N VAL A 2 -27.11 17.70 -36.03
CA VAL A 2 -27.18 17.20 -34.65
C VAL A 2 -27.11 15.69 -34.38
N SER A 3 -25.93 15.32 -33.88
CA SER A 3 -25.56 14.17 -33.05
C SER A 3 -26.29 14.16 -31.71
N THR A 4 -26.64 12.98 -31.21
CA THR A 4 -26.82 12.76 -29.76
C THR A 4 -26.24 11.40 -29.36
N THR A 5 -25.01 11.46 -28.86
CA THR A 5 -24.28 10.39 -28.18
C THR A 5 -24.83 10.22 -26.77
N LEU A 6 -25.33 9.04 -26.44
CA LEU A 6 -25.60 8.63 -25.05
C LEU A 6 -24.33 7.98 -24.48
N ARG A 7 -23.71 8.71 -23.55
CA ARG A 7 -22.59 8.27 -22.71
C ARG A 7 -22.97 7.00 -21.95
N LYS A 8 -22.18 5.94 -22.07
CA LYS A 8 -22.14 4.86 -21.09
C LYS A 8 -21.14 5.24 -20.00
N ILE A 9 -21.66 5.26 -18.79
CA ILE A 9 -20.96 5.47 -17.53
C ILE A 9 -19.94 4.35 -17.36
N VAL A 10 -18.69 4.72 -17.08
CA VAL A 10 -17.61 3.78 -16.70
C VAL A 10 -17.89 3.33 -15.27
N SER A 11 -17.92 2.02 -15.05
CA SER A 11 -18.04 1.41 -13.71
C SER A 11 -16.65 1.30 -13.06
N PRO A 12 -16.42 1.89 -11.88
CA PRO A 12 -15.25 1.59 -11.06
C PRO A 12 -15.65 0.56 -10.01
N CYS A 13 -15.21 -0.69 -10.14
CA CYS A 13 -15.26 -1.70 -9.07
C CYS A 13 -14.50 -2.96 -9.53
N TRP A 14 -13.18 -3.00 -9.34
CA TRP A 14 -12.42 -4.25 -9.47
C TRP A 14 -12.32 -4.88 -8.08
N ARG A 15 -13.28 -5.73 -7.73
CA ARG A 15 -13.27 -6.53 -6.49
C ARG A 15 -12.86 -7.97 -6.80
N PRO A 16 -11.93 -8.58 -6.05
CA PRO A 16 -11.79 -10.02 -6.03
C PRO A 16 -12.87 -10.58 -5.09
N SER A 17 -14.08 -10.84 -5.59
CA SER A 17 -15.08 -11.61 -4.86
C SER A 17 -14.87 -13.09 -5.15
N VAL A 18 -14.37 -13.83 -4.17
CA VAL A 18 -14.50 -15.29 -4.13
C VAL A 18 -15.93 -15.59 -3.68
N GLU A 19 -16.87 -15.63 -4.63
CA GLU A 19 -18.17 -16.25 -4.40
C GLU A 19 -18.37 -17.38 -5.39
N ASN A 20 -18.44 -18.57 -4.81
CA ASN A 20 -18.78 -19.83 -5.45
C ASN A 20 -20.30 -19.86 -5.57
N ASP A 21 -20.86 -19.63 -6.76
CA ASP A 21 -22.03 -20.39 -7.24
C ASP A 21 -22.33 -20.09 -8.72
N GLY A 22 -22.59 -21.15 -9.47
CA GLY A 22 -22.79 -21.09 -10.91
C GLY A 22 -24.15 -20.55 -11.32
N GLN A 23 -24.17 -19.72 -12.37
CA GLN A 23 -24.99 -19.92 -13.57
C GLN A 23 -24.71 -18.83 -14.61
N ASN A 24 -24.68 -19.28 -15.87
CA ASN A 24 -24.49 -18.51 -17.11
C ASN A 24 -25.34 -17.23 -17.22
N SER A 25 -24.75 -16.11 -17.64
CA SER A 25 -25.02 -15.54 -18.98
C SER A 25 -24.25 -14.23 -19.28
N ASN A 26 -23.42 -14.31 -20.32
CA ASN A 26 -22.89 -13.27 -21.23
C ASN A 26 -23.06 -11.77 -20.89
N ARG A 27 -21.91 -11.08 -20.70
CA ARG A 27 -21.59 -9.78 -21.33
C ARG A 27 -20.12 -9.39 -21.12
N GLY A 28 -19.39 -9.19 -22.23
CA GLY A 28 -18.20 -8.33 -22.32
C GLY A 28 -16.86 -8.94 -21.88
N SER A 29 -16.02 -9.29 -22.85
CA SER A 29 -14.65 -9.79 -22.68
C SER A 29 -13.69 -8.69 -22.20
N GLU A 30 -13.20 -8.78 -20.96
CA GLU A 30 -11.94 -8.16 -20.51
C GLU A 30 -10.87 -9.25 -20.39
N THR A 31 -10.04 -9.36 -21.42
CA THR A 31 -8.90 -10.28 -21.47
C THR A 31 -7.74 -9.72 -20.66
N GLY A 32 -7.37 -10.32 -19.52
CA GLY A 32 -6.09 -10.01 -18.86
C GLY A 32 -5.90 -10.40 -17.40
N CYS A 33 -6.96 -10.68 -16.65
CA CYS A 33 -6.87 -11.08 -15.24
C CYS A 33 -6.83 -12.62 -15.13
N ARG A 34 -5.84 -13.19 -14.43
CA ARG A 34 -5.70 -14.64 -14.25
C ARG A 34 -5.65 -15.00 -12.76
N VAL A 35 -6.33 -16.08 -12.41
CA VAL A 35 -6.31 -16.67 -11.07
C VAL A 35 -5.85 -18.11 -11.20
N GLU A 36 -4.76 -18.47 -10.52
CA GLU A 36 -4.25 -19.84 -10.48
C GLU A 36 -3.95 -20.22 -9.03
N GLY A 37 -4.84 -20.94 -8.35
CA GLY A 37 -4.64 -21.31 -6.95
C GLY A 37 -4.59 -20.11 -6.00
N LEU A 38 -3.53 -19.97 -5.20
CA LEU A 38 -3.27 -18.84 -4.28
C LEU A 38 -2.72 -17.58 -4.98
N TRP A 39 -2.66 -17.61 -6.32
CA TRP A 39 -2.00 -16.60 -7.13
C TRP A 39 -3.03 -15.77 -7.88
N TRP A 40 -2.85 -14.46 -7.81
CA TRP A 40 -3.57 -13.50 -8.62
C TRP A 40 -2.56 -12.57 -9.30
N TYR A 41 -2.65 -12.41 -10.62
CA TYR A 41 -1.76 -11.50 -11.33
C TYR A 41 -2.41 -10.86 -12.55
N LYS A 42 -1.86 -9.70 -12.92
CA LYS A 42 -2.13 -8.97 -14.14
C LYS A 42 -0.80 -8.68 -14.83
N ASP A 43 -0.59 -9.37 -15.96
CA ASP A 43 0.66 -9.29 -16.73
C ASP A 43 0.96 -7.88 -17.24
N SER A 44 -0.07 -7.15 -17.68
CA SER A 44 0.04 -5.76 -18.10
C SER A 44 -1.29 -5.00 -17.99
N GLY A 45 -1.20 -3.73 -17.61
CA GLY A 45 -2.26 -2.74 -17.57
C GLY A 45 -1.72 -1.38 -18.03
N ASN A 46 -2.62 -0.48 -18.42
CA ASN A 46 -2.27 0.86 -18.88
C ASN A 46 -2.72 1.90 -17.84
N HIS A 47 -1.92 2.96 -17.70
CA HIS A 47 -2.27 4.15 -16.93
C HIS A 47 -1.85 5.41 -17.73
N VAL A 48 -2.22 6.60 -17.27
CA VAL A 48 -2.03 7.87 -17.99
C VAL A 48 -0.56 8.16 -18.33
N HIS A 49 0.39 7.53 -17.63
CA HIS A 49 1.82 7.80 -17.77
C HIS A 49 2.66 6.58 -18.21
N GLY A 50 2.02 5.46 -18.54
CA GLY A 50 2.76 4.25 -18.95
C GLY A 50 1.97 2.94 -18.79
N GLU A 51 2.74 1.87 -18.63
CA GLU A 51 2.26 0.52 -18.38
C GLU A 51 2.57 0.13 -16.94
N PHE A 52 1.76 -0.77 -16.39
CA PHE A 52 2.01 -1.40 -15.11
C PHE A 52 1.76 -2.91 -15.14
N SER A 53 2.48 -3.64 -14.31
CA SER A 53 2.18 -5.02 -13.91
C SER A 53 1.72 -5.04 -12.46
N LEU A 54 1.04 -6.11 -12.03
CA LEU A 54 0.62 -6.30 -10.65
C LEU A 54 0.52 -7.80 -10.35
N ALA A 55 1.08 -8.25 -9.23
CA ALA A 55 0.90 -9.61 -8.73
C ALA A 55 0.59 -9.63 -7.23
N VAL A 56 -0.17 -10.62 -6.80
CA VAL A 56 -0.55 -10.85 -5.42
C VAL A 56 -0.52 -12.36 -5.15
N ILE A 57 0.07 -12.74 -4.03
CA ILE A 57 0.26 -14.10 -3.56
C ILE A 57 -0.26 -14.17 -2.14
N GLN A 58 -1.25 -15.02 -1.95
CA GLN A 58 -1.88 -15.22 -0.65
C GLN A 58 -1.08 -16.23 0.18
N ALA A 59 -0.60 -15.79 1.36
CA ALA A 59 0.03 -16.68 2.34
C ALA A 59 -0.85 -16.97 3.58
N ASN A 60 -1.71 -16.03 3.94
CA ASN A 60 -2.64 -16.20 5.05
C ASN A 60 -3.93 -16.88 4.58
N ASN A 61 -4.66 -17.54 5.50
CA ASN A 61 -5.98 -18.12 5.19
C ASN A 61 -6.96 -17.09 4.64
N VAL A 62 -6.82 -15.84 5.08
CA VAL A 62 -7.50 -14.66 4.54
C VAL A 62 -6.43 -13.70 4.06
N LEU A 63 -6.49 -13.27 2.80
CA LEU A 63 -5.61 -12.23 2.29
C LEU A 63 -5.92 -10.90 3.00
N GLU A 64 -4.96 -10.43 3.79
CA GLU A 64 -5.06 -9.15 4.50
C GLU A 64 -4.52 -7.99 3.66
N ASP A 65 -3.60 -8.25 2.72
CA ASP A 65 -3.11 -7.23 1.82
C ASP A 65 -4.11 -6.83 0.74
N TYR A 66 -4.10 -5.54 0.43
CA TYR A 66 -4.83 -4.94 -0.69
C TYR A 66 -3.88 -4.08 -1.53
N SER A 67 -4.20 -3.97 -2.83
CA SER A 67 -3.52 -3.05 -3.72
C SER A 67 -4.52 -2.36 -4.63
N GLN A 68 -4.17 -1.15 -5.06
CA GLN A 68 -5.04 -0.29 -5.86
C GLN A 68 -4.21 0.48 -6.88
N VAL A 69 -4.76 0.62 -8.09
CA VAL A 69 -4.18 1.46 -9.15
C VAL A 69 -5.32 2.23 -9.79
N GLU A 70 -5.30 3.55 -9.65
CA GLU A 70 -6.28 4.45 -10.24
C GLU A 70 -5.57 5.41 -11.18
N SER A 71 -6.11 5.63 -12.36
CA SER A 71 -5.54 6.60 -13.30
C SER A 71 -6.60 7.45 -13.96
N GLY A 72 -6.33 8.75 -14.03
CA GLY A 72 -7.27 9.75 -14.53
C GLY A 72 -7.30 10.99 -13.62
N PRO A 73 -8.47 11.63 -13.45
CA PRO A 73 -8.61 12.81 -12.59
C PRO A 73 -8.30 12.48 -11.13
N LEU A 74 -7.31 13.18 -10.57
CA LEU A 74 -6.94 13.15 -9.15
C LEU A 74 -7.76 14.15 -8.31
N SER A 75 -8.80 14.74 -8.89
CA SER A 75 -9.75 15.65 -8.25
C SER A 75 -11.18 15.24 -8.55
N LEU A 76 -12.16 15.79 -7.83
CA LEU A 76 -13.59 15.57 -8.10
C LEU A 76 -14.03 16.16 -9.45
N GLU A 77 -13.34 17.20 -9.92
CA GLU A 77 -13.58 17.80 -11.22
C GLU A 77 -12.75 17.11 -12.31
N GLU A 78 -13.38 16.78 -13.44
CA GLU A 78 -12.72 16.15 -14.61
C GLU A 78 -11.62 17.04 -15.22
N SER A 79 -11.73 18.36 -15.07
CA SER A 79 -10.75 19.33 -15.55
C SER A 79 -9.54 19.51 -14.64
N GLY A 80 -9.53 18.87 -13.46
CA GLY A 80 -8.42 19.02 -12.53
C GLY A 80 -7.21 18.14 -12.87
N PRO A 81 -6.23 18.05 -11.96
CA PRO A 81 -4.97 17.38 -12.23
C PRO A 81 -5.19 15.91 -12.61
N GLN A 82 -4.59 15.50 -13.72
CA GLN A 82 -4.58 14.11 -14.18
C GLN A 82 -3.34 13.41 -13.63
N GLY A 83 -3.47 12.13 -13.32
CA GLY A 83 -2.32 11.35 -12.88
C GLY A 83 -2.63 9.89 -12.64
N THR A 84 -1.74 9.25 -11.88
CA THR A 84 -1.84 7.86 -11.48
C THR A 84 -1.61 7.76 -9.97
N PHE A 85 -2.54 7.11 -9.29
CA PHE A 85 -2.46 6.75 -7.88
C PHE A 85 -2.21 5.25 -7.76
N VAL A 86 -1.34 4.89 -6.84
CA VAL A 86 -0.94 3.52 -6.53
C VAL A 86 -1.01 3.37 -5.02
N GLY A 87 -1.69 2.33 -4.55
CA GLY A 87 -1.78 2.00 -3.14
C GLY A 87 -1.35 0.57 -2.88
N ILE A 88 -0.51 0.35 -1.87
CA ILE A 88 -0.20 -0.95 -1.29
C ILE A 88 -0.55 -0.87 0.20
N TYR A 89 -1.47 -1.73 0.61
CA TYR A 89 -2.06 -1.75 1.95
C TYR A 89 -1.81 -3.12 2.55
N ASP A 90 -0.79 -3.21 3.41
CA ASP A 90 -0.43 -4.46 4.08
C ASP A 90 -1.22 -4.53 5.38
N GLY A 91 -2.15 -5.48 5.45
CA GLY A 91 -3.14 -5.56 6.53
C GLY A 91 -2.71 -6.54 7.60
N HIS A 92 -3.07 -6.26 8.85
CA HIS A 92 -2.79 -7.16 9.97
C HIS A 92 -3.94 -7.26 10.96
N ALA A 93 -4.05 -8.44 11.57
CA ALA A 93 -5.10 -8.82 12.53
C ALA A 93 -6.53 -8.80 11.93
N GLY A 94 -6.65 -8.77 10.61
CA GLY A 94 -7.87 -8.70 9.83
C GLY A 94 -7.68 -7.90 8.52
N PRO A 95 -8.48 -8.16 7.47
CA PRO A 95 -8.43 -7.39 6.23
C PRO A 95 -9.23 -6.08 6.29
N GLU A 96 -9.94 -5.78 7.38
CA GLU A 96 -10.89 -4.66 7.42
C GLU A 96 -10.23 -3.29 7.22
N ALA A 97 -9.06 -3.04 7.80
CA ALA A 97 -8.37 -1.75 7.64
C ALA A 97 -7.83 -1.55 6.22
N SER A 98 -7.15 -2.54 5.64
CA SER A 98 -6.62 -2.45 4.28
C SER A 98 -7.73 -2.29 3.22
N ARG A 99 -8.86 -2.99 3.41
CA ARG A 99 -10.08 -2.79 2.60
C ARG A 99 -10.63 -1.39 2.75
N PHE A 100 -10.77 -0.91 3.98
CA PHE A 100 -11.29 0.43 4.23
C PHE A 100 -10.43 1.50 3.57
N ILE A 101 -9.10 1.38 3.66
CA ILE A 101 -8.16 2.28 2.99
C ILE A 101 -8.38 2.25 1.47
N SER A 102 -8.47 1.05 0.88
CA SER A 102 -8.72 0.89 -0.57
C SER A 102 -10.02 1.53 -1.04
N ASP A 103 -11.06 1.52 -0.20
CA ASP A 103 -12.37 2.07 -0.53
C ASP A 103 -12.46 3.59 -0.33
N HIS A 104 -11.62 4.20 0.53
CA HIS A 104 -11.82 5.60 0.98
C HIS A 104 -10.65 6.54 0.72
N LEU A 105 -9.40 6.04 0.73
CA LEU A 105 -8.22 6.91 0.70
C LEU A 105 -8.12 7.70 -0.62
N PHE A 106 -8.37 7.04 -1.75
CA PHE A 106 -8.32 7.72 -3.05
C PHE A 106 -9.40 8.80 -3.18
N ASP A 107 -10.61 8.55 -2.68
CA ASP A 107 -11.68 9.56 -2.67
C ASP A 107 -11.34 10.74 -1.76
N ASN A 108 -10.75 10.49 -0.60
CA ASN A 108 -10.23 11.54 0.28
C ASN A 108 -9.11 12.35 -0.41
N ILE A 109 -8.22 11.71 -1.15
CA ILE A 109 -7.21 12.39 -1.99
C ILE A 109 -7.89 13.28 -3.03
N LYS A 110 -8.90 12.79 -3.75
CA LYS A 110 -9.63 13.59 -4.75
C LYS A 110 -10.32 14.79 -4.14
N ARG A 111 -10.97 14.61 -2.99
CA ARG A 111 -11.63 15.67 -2.23
C ARG A 111 -10.65 16.76 -1.83
N TYR A 112 -9.56 16.41 -1.16
CA TYR A 112 -8.57 17.42 -0.71
C TYR A 112 -7.82 18.06 -1.87
N THR A 113 -7.57 17.34 -2.97
CA THR A 113 -6.98 17.92 -4.19
C THR A 113 -7.89 19.00 -4.77
N SER A 114 -9.21 18.76 -4.81
CA SER A 114 -10.20 19.77 -5.22
C SER A 114 -10.22 20.97 -4.27
N GLU A 115 -10.27 20.74 -2.94
CA GLU A 115 -10.28 21.81 -1.93
C GLU A 115 -9.03 22.71 -2.01
N LYS A 116 -7.87 22.13 -2.32
CA LYS A 116 -6.58 22.82 -2.39
C LYS A 116 -6.19 23.27 -3.80
N GLN A 117 -7.01 22.97 -4.81
CA GLN A 117 -6.78 23.28 -6.22
C GLN A 117 -5.45 22.71 -6.76
N GLY A 118 -5.04 21.53 -6.30
CA GLY A 118 -3.83 20.88 -6.78
C GLY A 118 -3.28 19.80 -5.85
N MET A 119 -2.49 18.89 -6.40
CA MET A 119 -1.83 17.81 -5.65
C MET A 119 -0.64 18.36 -4.85
N SER A 120 -0.50 17.96 -3.59
CA SER A 120 0.62 18.36 -2.73
C SER A 120 0.82 17.39 -1.56
N ALA A 121 1.95 17.49 -0.85
CA ALA A 121 2.18 16.72 0.36
C ALA A 121 1.16 17.03 1.48
N ASP A 122 0.68 18.27 1.60
CA ASP A 122 -0.39 18.64 2.55
C ASP A 122 -1.71 17.93 2.21
N VAL A 123 -2.07 17.86 0.93
CA VAL A 123 -3.25 17.10 0.46
C VAL A 123 -3.16 15.64 0.85
N ILE A 124 -2.02 15.00 0.61
CA ILE A 124 -1.83 13.58 0.92
C ILE A 124 -1.88 13.36 2.44
N THR A 125 -1.22 14.21 3.22
CA THR A 125 -1.25 14.14 4.69
C THR A 125 -2.68 14.26 5.23
N ARG A 126 -3.47 15.23 4.72
CA ARG A 126 -4.88 15.40 5.11
C ARG A 126 -5.73 14.21 4.74
N ALA A 127 -5.51 13.62 3.57
CA ALA A 127 -6.26 12.44 3.13
C ALA A 127 -5.98 11.22 4.01
N PHE A 128 -4.72 10.99 4.41
CA PHE A 128 -4.35 9.94 5.35
C PHE A 128 -5.03 10.16 6.71
N LEU A 129 -4.93 11.38 7.26
CA LEU A 129 -5.52 11.69 8.56
C LEU A 129 -7.05 11.64 8.56
N ALA A 130 -7.70 12.04 7.47
CA ALA A 130 -9.15 11.90 7.32
C ALA A 130 -9.57 10.42 7.24
N THR A 131 -8.85 9.62 6.45
CA THR A 131 -9.12 8.18 6.32
C THR A 131 -8.95 7.46 7.65
N GLU A 132 -7.93 7.83 8.44
CA GLU A 132 -7.75 7.36 9.81
C GLU A 132 -8.95 7.73 10.70
N GLU A 133 -9.37 9.00 10.71
CA GLU A 133 -10.48 9.44 11.56
C GLU A 133 -11.81 8.77 11.17
N ASP A 134 -12.05 8.58 9.87
CA ASP A 134 -13.20 7.86 9.35
C ASP A 134 -13.18 6.39 9.81
N PHE A 135 -12.01 5.75 9.80
CA PHE A 135 -11.85 4.38 10.31
C PHE A 135 -12.02 4.29 11.84
N LEU A 136 -11.48 5.24 12.60
CA LEU A 136 -11.68 5.28 14.06
C LEU A 136 -13.15 5.51 14.42
N SER A 137 -13.88 6.33 13.64
CA SER A 137 -15.33 6.51 13.77
C SER A 137 -16.12 5.23 13.46
N LEU A 138 -15.63 4.41 12.51
CA LEU A 138 -16.16 3.06 12.28
C LEU A 138 -15.91 2.15 13.48
N VAL A 139 -14.70 2.17 14.06
CA VAL A 139 -14.37 1.40 15.27
C VAL A 139 -15.28 1.80 16.44
N GLU A 140 -15.48 3.09 16.70
CA GLU A 140 -16.39 3.57 17.76
C GLU A 140 -17.80 2.99 17.62
N ARG A 141 -18.33 3.02 16.40
CA ARG A 141 -19.69 2.55 16.10
C ARG A 141 -19.82 1.03 16.23
N GLU A 142 -18.81 0.27 15.84
CA GLU A 142 -18.85 -1.20 15.87
C GLU A 142 -18.25 -1.81 17.15
N TRP A 143 -17.72 -0.99 18.06
CA TRP A 143 -16.90 -1.45 19.20
C TRP A 143 -17.56 -2.53 20.06
N LEU A 144 -18.85 -2.37 20.38
CA LEU A 144 -19.57 -3.29 21.26
C LEU A 144 -19.94 -4.60 20.55
N ASP A 145 -20.24 -4.54 19.25
CA ASP A 145 -20.70 -5.69 18.48
C ASP A 145 -19.54 -6.49 17.86
N ARG A 146 -18.46 -5.81 17.47
CA ARG A 146 -17.29 -6.36 16.78
C ARG A 146 -15.99 -5.78 17.37
N PRO A 147 -15.64 -6.03 18.64
CA PRO A 147 -14.48 -5.43 19.29
C PRO A 147 -13.14 -5.75 18.63
N HIS A 148 -13.04 -6.81 17.84
CA HIS A 148 -11.79 -7.12 17.13
C HIS A 148 -11.39 -6.03 16.13
N ILE A 149 -12.33 -5.22 15.63
CA ILE A 149 -12.06 -4.15 14.66
C ILE A 149 -11.05 -3.12 15.20
N ALA A 150 -11.02 -2.90 16.52
CA ALA A 150 -10.06 -1.97 17.13
C ALA A 150 -8.60 -2.47 17.07
N SER A 151 -8.40 -3.78 16.90
CA SER A 151 -7.06 -4.38 16.74
C SER A 151 -6.62 -4.55 15.29
N VAL A 152 -7.52 -4.32 14.32
CA VAL A 152 -7.18 -4.38 12.90
C VAL A 152 -6.45 -3.11 12.51
N GLY A 153 -5.37 -3.25 11.74
CA GLY A 153 -4.62 -2.14 11.20
C GLY A 153 -4.03 -2.48 9.85
N SER A 154 -3.46 -1.48 9.19
CA SER A 154 -2.75 -1.67 7.93
C SER A 154 -1.65 -0.64 7.74
N CYS A 155 -0.49 -1.12 7.29
CA CYS A 155 0.54 -0.28 6.69
C CYS A 155 0.02 0.27 5.36
N CYS A 156 0.28 1.55 5.10
CA CYS A 156 -0.23 2.24 3.92
C CYS A 156 0.91 2.92 3.17
N LEU A 157 1.22 2.40 1.98
CA LEU A 157 2.15 2.98 1.02
C LEU A 157 1.37 3.50 -0.18
N VAL A 158 1.53 4.77 -0.49
CA VAL A 158 0.91 5.44 -1.63
C VAL A 158 1.96 6.07 -2.53
N GLY A 159 1.83 5.82 -3.83
CA GLY A 159 2.53 6.52 -4.90
C GLY A 159 1.56 7.36 -5.72
N ILE A 160 1.87 8.62 -5.97
CA ILE A 160 1.09 9.47 -6.88
C ILE A 160 2.01 10.11 -7.90
N VAL A 161 1.76 9.86 -9.18
CA VAL A 161 2.39 10.55 -10.30
C VAL A 161 1.42 11.60 -10.81
N CYS A 162 1.79 12.87 -10.73
CA CYS A 162 0.98 13.99 -11.18
C CYS A 162 1.89 15.06 -11.80
N SER A 163 1.65 15.42 -13.05
CA SER A 163 2.37 16.52 -13.74
C SER A 163 3.91 16.40 -13.67
N GLY A 164 4.45 15.19 -13.83
CA GLY A 164 5.90 14.94 -13.78
C GLY A 164 6.51 14.92 -12.37
N VAL A 165 5.68 15.00 -11.33
CA VAL A 165 6.09 14.89 -9.93
C VAL A 165 5.61 13.56 -9.37
N LEU A 166 6.52 12.86 -8.69
CA LEU A 166 6.24 11.65 -7.92
C LEU A 166 6.17 12.00 -6.44
N TYR A 167 5.05 11.65 -5.82
CA TYR A 167 4.83 11.68 -4.38
C TYR A 167 4.85 10.25 -3.85
N ILE A 168 5.64 10.00 -2.82
CA ILE A 168 5.68 8.72 -2.10
C ILE A 168 5.32 9.00 -0.65
N ALA A 169 4.18 8.49 -0.20
CA ALA A 169 3.71 8.60 1.18
C ALA A 169 3.69 7.22 1.82
N ASN A 170 4.33 7.07 2.98
CA ASN A 170 4.42 5.78 3.67
C ASN A 170 4.07 5.91 5.16
N ALA A 171 3.17 5.06 5.64
CA ALA A 171 2.85 4.87 7.06
C ALA A 171 2.89 3.36 7.35
N GLY A 172 4.05 2.87 7.80
CA GLY A 172 4.33 1.44 7.92
C GLY A 172 5.68 1.06 7.35
N ASP A 173 5.85 -0.21 7.01
CA ASP A 173 7.10 -0.84 6.56
C ASP A 173 7.04 -1.46 5.15
N SER A 174 5.93 -1.27 4.44
CA SER A 174 5.93 -1.32 2.97
C SER A 174 6.97 -0.35 2.38
N ARG A 175 7.49 -0.67 1.19
CA ARG A 175 8.57 0.10 0.58
C ARG A 175 8.37 0.36 -0.92
N ALA A 176 8.75 1.58 -1.33
CA ALA A 176 8.86 1.98 -2.73
C ALA A 176 10.33 2.12 -3.16
N VAL A 177 10.70 1.55 -4.30
CA VAL A 177 12.06 1.55 -4.85
C VAL A 177 12.04 1.94 -6.32
N LEU A 178 12.83 2.95 -6.68
CA LEU A 178 13.02 3.42 -8.05
C LEU A 178 14.20 2.72 -8.71
N GLY A 179 14.00 2.19 -9.91
CA GLY A 179 15.07 1.82 -10.83
C GLY A 179 15.51 3.03 -11.64
N ARG A 180 16.69 3.59 -11.34
CA ARG A 180 17.26 4.76 -12.04
C ARG A 180 18.48 4.38 -12.86
N MET A 181 18.48 4.72 -14.14
CA MET A 181 19.62 4.54 -15.04
C MET A 181 20.78 5.46 -14.65
N GLU A 182 21.88 4.89 -14.20
CA GLU A 182 23.10 5.62 -13.90
C GLU A 182 23.97 5.70 -15.18
N LYS A 183 23.96 6.88 -15.82
CA LYS A 183 24.61 7.10 -17.14
C LYS A 183 26.10 6.80 -17.18
N SER A 184 26.82 6.99 -16.06
CA SER A 184 28.26 6.78 -15.97
C SER A 184 28.64 5.31 -16.15
N VAL A 185 27.85 4.41 -15.56
CA VAL A 185 28.09 2.96 -15.56
C VAL A 185 27.17 2.20 -16.52
N LYS A 186 26.14 2.86 -17.07
CA LYS A 186 25.10 2.26 -17.92
C LYS A 186 24.38 1.09 -17.25
N GLU A 187 24.20 1.20 -15.94
CA GLU A 187 23.46 0.24 -15.12
C GLU A 187 22.30 0.94 -14.44
N VAL A 188 21.22 0.20 -14.20
CA VAL A 188 20.09 0.70 -13.42
C VAL A 188 20.34 0.40 -11.95
N LYS A 189 20.38 1.44 -11.13
CA LYS A 189 20.56 1.33 -9.68
C LYS A 189 19.24 1.50 -8.94
N ALA A 190 19.09 0.72 -7.88
CA ALA A 190 17.96 0.84 -6.98
C ALA A 190 18.12 2.05 -6.05
N VAL A 191 17.09 2.90 -6.03
CA VAL A 191 16.98 4.07 -5.15
C VAL A 191 15.73 3.91 -4.29
N GLN A 192 15.91 3.68 -2.99
CA GLN A 192 14.78 3.61 -2.06
C GLN A 192 14.13 4.99 -1.91
N LEU A 193 12.82 5.05 -2.08
CA LEU A 193 12.05 6.31 -2.05
C LEU A 193 11.27 6.51 -0.74
N SER A 194 10.97 5.44 -0.01
CA SER A 194 10.19 5.51 1.23
C SER A 194 11.06 5.31 2.47
N TYR A 195 10.74 6.05 3.54
CA TYR A 195 11.24 5.76 4.89
C TYR A 195 10.32 4.71 5.54
N GLU A 196 10.90 3.68 6.15
CA GLU A 196 10.17 2.60 6.80
C GLU A 196 10.01 2.86 8.29
N HIS A 197 8.82 2.58 8.80
CA HIS A 197 8.43 2.83 10.18
C HIS A 197 8.39 1.53 10.99
N ASN A 198 9.44 0.71 10.90
CA ASN A 198 9.59 -0.55 11.63
C ASN A 198 10.56 -0.41 12.83
N ALA A 199 10.19 -0.95 13.99
CA ALA A 199 10.99 -0.93 15.21
C ALA A 199 12.32 -1.72 15.10
N SER A 200 12.52 -2.51 14.05
CA SER A 200 13.80 -3.11 13.70
C SER A 200 14.89 -2.05 13.41
N TYR A 201 14.50 -0.87 12.93
CA TYR A 201 15.41 0.24 12.65
C TYR A 201 15.74 1.05 13.92
N PRO A 202 17.02 1.31 14.22
CA PRO A 202 17.41 2.13 15.38
C PRO A 202 16.77 3.52 15.39
N SER A 203 16.69 4.18 14.24
CA SER A 203 16.11 5.53 14.11
C SER A 203 14.64 5.58 14.52
N VAL A 204 13.85 4.57 14.16
CA VAL A 204 12.44 4.46 14.57
C VAL A 204 12.33 4.22 16.08
N ARG A 205 13.24 3.44 16.67
CA ARG A 205 13.27 3.24 18.13
C ARG A 205 13.60 4.52 18.88
N ASP A 206 14.53 5.31 18.35
CA ASP A 206 14.93 6.58 18.96
C ASP A 206 13.83 7.65 18.81
N GLU A 207 13.09 7.67 17.69
CA GLU A 207 11.87 8.48 17.53
C GLU A 207 10.83 8.10 18.60
N LEU A 208 10.53 6.81 18.75
CA LEU A 208 9.55 6.33 19.73
C LEU A 208 9.93 6.70 21.17
N ARG A 209 11.20 6.54 21.55
CA ARG A 209 11.69 6.95 22.88
C ARG A 209 11.61 8.46 23.10
N THR A 210 11.85 9.25 22.05
CA THR A 210 11.78 10.72 22.12
C THR A 210 10.34 11.21 22.32
N LEU A 211 9.38 10.55 21.67
CA LEU A 211 7.96 10.90 21.78
C LEU A 211 7.33 10.42 23.11
N HIS A 212 7.86 9.34 23.68
CA HIS A 212 7.39 8.71 24.91
C HIS A 212 8.52 8.58 25.95
N PRO A 213 9.09 9.71 26.44
CA PRO A 213 10.24 9.69 27.35
C PRO A 213 9.95 9.03 28.70
N ASP A 214 8.68 9.03 29.11
CA ASP A 214 8.21 8.48 30.39
C ASP A 214 7.78 7.00 30.28
N ASP A 215 7.86 6.39 29.09
CA ASP A 215 7.48 5.00 28.85
C ASP A 215 8.72 4.16 28.51
N PRO A 216 9.42 3.59 29.50
CA PRO A 216 10.61 2.77 29.26
C PRO A 216 10.29 1.49 28.47
N GLU A 217 9.02 1.09 28.39
CA GLU A 217 8.55 -0.07 27.65
C GLU A 217 7.97 0.28 26.28
N ILE A 218 8.16 1.51 25.79
CA ILE A 218 7.66 1.94 24.47
C ILE A 218 8.17 1.05 23.34
N VAL A 219 9.41 0.58 23.43
CA VAL A 219 9.98 -0.42 22.52
C VAL A 219 10.63 -1.55 23.30
N VAL A 220 10.19 -2.78 23.04
CA VAL A 220 10.64 -3.99 23.74
C VAL A 220 11.21 -5.00 22.74
N LEU A 221 12.34 -5.62 23.08
CA LEU A 221 12.88 -6.74 22.33
C LEU A 221 12.21 -8.03 22.82
N LYS A 222 11.31 -8.62 22.01
CA LYS A 222 10.56 -9.84 22.34
C LYS A 222 10.83 -10.90 21.29
N HIS A 223 11.27 -12.09 21.72
CA HIS A 223 11.65 -13.19 20.82
C HIS A 223 12.65 -12.76 19.73
N LYS A 224 13.65 -11.94 20.09
CA LYS A 224 14.67 -11.37 19.19
C LYS A 224 14.16 -10.38 18.13
N VAL A 225 12.90 -9.96 18.23
CA VAL A 225 12.29 -8.95 17.35
C VAL A 225 11.90 -7.72 18.16
N TRP A 226 12.27 -6.54 17.69
CA TRP A 226 11.87 -5.28 18.32
C TRP A 226 10.40 -5.00 18.03
N ARG A 227 9.64 -4.68 19.07
CA ARG A 227 8.20 -4.40 18.98
C ARG A 227 7.82 -3.18 19.79
N VAL A 228 6.92 -2.36 19.25
CA VAL A 228 6.26 -1.27 19.96
C VAL A 228 5.34 -1.86 21.03
N LYS A 229 5.57 -1.49 22.29
CA LYS A 229 4.91 -2.04 23.49
C LYS A 229 4.89 -3.57 23.57
N GLY A 230 5.81 -4.25 22.89
CA GLY A 230 5.86 -5.72 22.84
C GLY A 230 4.76 -6.40 21.99
N LEU A 231 3.98 -5.63 21.22
CA LEU A 231 2.83 -6.11 20.44
C LEU A 231 3.09 -6.11 18.94
N ILE A 232 3.40 -4.96 18.34
CA ILE A 232 3.48 -4.75 16.89
C ILE A 232 4.88 -4.28 16.46
N GLN A 233 5.29 -4.53 15.22
CA GLN A 233 6.61 -4.12 14.71
C GLN A 233 6.62 -2.71 14.12
N VAL A 234 5.50 -2.24 13.58
CA VAL A 234 5.41 -0.90 12.99
C VAL A 234 5.09 0.18 14.02
N SER A 235 5.60 1.39 13.80
CA SER A 235 5.32 2.60 14.58
C SER A 235 4.24 3.48 13.94
N ARG A 236 3.87 3.20 12.69
CA ARG A 236 2.84 3.92 11.94
C ARG A 236 1.96 2.97 11.16
N SER A 237 0.66 3.25 11.15
CA SER A 237 -0.38 2.47 10.46
C SER A 237 -1.68 3.27 10.42
N ILE A 238 -2.60 2.90 9.54
CA ILE A 238 -4.02 3.28 9.66
C ILE A 238 -4.74 2.17 10.43
N GLY A 239 -5.66 2.51 11.34
CA GLY A 239 -6.30 1.54 12.24
C GLY A 239 -5.53 1.35 13.55
N ASP A 240 -5.42 0.13 14.08
CA ASP A 240 -4.79 -0.15 15.39
C ASP A 240 -5.31 0.77 16.52
N ALA A 241 -6.63 1.01 16.52
CA ALA A 241 -7.29 1.96 17.41
C ALA A 241 -6.93 1.73 18.90
N TYR A 242 -6.74 0.47 19.29
CA TYR A 242 -6.33 0.06 20.64
C TYR A 242 -4.96 0.58 21.10
N LEU A 243 -4.10 1.05 20.19
CA LEU A 243 -2.82 1.71 20.48
C LEU A 243 -2.86 3.22 20.25
N LYS A 244 -3.98 3.76 19.77
CA LYS A 244 -4.14 5.19 19.47
C LYS A 244 -5.09 5.88 20.44
N ARG A 245 -6.17 5.20 20.86
CA ARG A 245 -7.12 5.70 21.86
C ARG A 245 -7.26 4.69 23.00
N ALA A 246 -6.97 5.13 24.23
CA ALA A 246 -6.97 4.26 25.41
C ALA A 246 -8.34 3.63 25.70
N GLU A 247 -9.43 4.26 25.24
CA GLU A 247 -10.80 3.75 25.36
C GLU A 247 -11.05 2.42 24.65
N PHE A 248 -10.20 2.04 23.68
CA PHE A 248 -10.25 0.74 23.00
C PHE A 248 -9.28 -0.26 23.59
N ASN A 249 -8.36 0.15 24.47
CA ASN A 249 -7.45 -0.75 25.16
C ASN A 249 -8.09 -1.33 26.43
N ARG A 250 -9.27 -1.93 26.30
CA ARG A 250 -10.06 -2.49 27.41
C ARG A 250 -11.04 -3.53 26.91
N GLU A 251 -11.77 -4.16 27.83
CA GLU A 251 -12.86 -5.06 27.46
C GLU A 251 -13.93 -4.31 26.65
N PRO A 252 -14.45 -4.91 25.56
CA PRO A 252 -14.39 -6.34 25.22
C PRO A 252 -13.20 -6.80 24.33
N LEU A 253 -12.14 -6.01 24.16
CA LEU A 253 -10.95 -6.46 23.42
C LEU A 253 -10.32 -7.72 24.02
N LEU A 254 -9.85 -8.61 23.15
CA LEU A 254 -9.13 -9.80 23.57
C LEU A 254 -7.89 -9.44 24.40
N PRO A 255 -7.61 -10.14 25.52
CA PRO A 255 -6.47 -9.85 26.38
C PRO A 255 -5.11 -9.77 25.66
N LYS A 256 -4.93 -10.52 24.57
CA LYS A 256 -3.68 -10.53 23.78
C LYS A 256 -3.29 -9.18 23.16
N PHE A 257 -4.26 -8.28 22.96
CA PHE A 257 -4.04 -6.94 22.43
C PHE A 257 -4.02 -5.86 23.54
N ARG A 258 -4.44 -6.19 24.75
CA ARG A 258 -4.55 -5.21 25.83
C ARG A 258 -3.19 -4.96 26.46
N LEU A 259 -2.86 -3.68 26.64
CA LEU A 259 -1.68 -3.25 27.38
C LEU A 259 -1.98 -3.21 28.88
N PRO A 260 -0.97 -3.50 29.73
CA PRO A 260 -1.11 -3.23 31.15
C PRO A 260 -1.10 -1.72 31.39
N GLY A 261 -2.13 -1.20 32.05
CA GLY A 261 -2.27 0.23 32.34
C GLY A 261 -2.89 1.04 31.20
N THR A 262 -2.90 2.37 31.35
CA THR A 262 -3.43 3.32 30.36
C THR A 262 -2.29 4.12 29.72
N PHE A 263 -2.57 4.77 28.60
CA PHE A 263 -1.66 5.70 27.94
C PHE A 263 -2.41 6.99 27.56
N GLU A 264 -1.77 8.13 27.76
CA GLU A 264 -2.38 9.45 27.46
C GLU A 264 -2.13 9.89 26.01
N LYS A 265 -0.99 9.49 25.43
CA LYS A 265 -0.59 9.83 24.07
C LYS A 265 -0.74 8.62 23.16
N PRO A 266 -1.22 8.78 21.91
CA PRO A 266 -1.23 7.71 20.92
C PRO A 266 0.16 7.09 20.77
N ILE A 267 0.25 5.77 20.84
CA ILE A 267 1.51 5.00 20.72
C ILE A 267 1.91 4.87 19.25
N LEU A 268 0.93 4.73 18.35
CA LEU A 268 1.11 4.69 16.91
C LEU A 268 0.57 5.97 16.24
N LYS A 269 1.08 6.28 15.04
CA LYS A 269 0.61 7.41 14.21
C LYS A 269 0.07 6.93 12.87
N ALA A 270 -0.92 7.64 12.32
CA ALA A 270 -1.36 7.43 10.93
C ALA A 270 -0.68 8.39 9.93
N GLU A 271 -0.01 9.42 10.42
CA GLU A 271 0.64 10.43 9.58
C GLU A 271 1.79 9.82 8.76
N PRO A 272 1.75 9.90 7.41
CA PRO A 272 2.78 9.32 6.58
C PRO A 272 4.06 10.17 6.56
N SER A 273 5.22 9.53 6.36
CA SER A 273 6.39 10.24 5.83
C SER A 273 6.20 10.46 4.33
N ILE A 274 6.46 11.66 3.82
CA ILE A 274 6.27 11.98 2.41
C ILE A 274 7.59 12.40 1.77
N LEU A 275 7.97 11.72 0.69
CA LEU A 275 8.98 12.16 -0.26
C LEU A 275 8.30 12.75 -1.49
N VAL A 276 8.78 13.91 -1.94
CA VAL A 276 8.34 14.55 -3.19
C VAL A 276 9.55 14.73 -4.08
N GLN A 277 9.52 14.18 -5.29
CA GLN A 277 10.59 14.37 -6.26
C GLN A 277 10.03 14.56 -7.67
N LYS A 278 10.80 15.26 -8.50
CA LYS A 278 10.54 15.29 -9.94
C LYS A 278 11.00 13.98 -10.56
N LEU A 279 10.25 13.52 -11.55
CA LEU A 279 10.66 12.41 -12.40
C LEU A 279 11.61 12.91 -13.49
N TYR A 280 12.61 12.11 -13.78
CA TYR A 280 13.64 12.39 -14.79
C TYR A 280 13.68 11.28 -15.85
N PRO A 281 14.23 11.53 -17.05
CA PRO A 281 14.31 10.50 -18.10
C PRO A 281 15.13 9.26 -17.70
N GLU A 282 15.99 9.38 -16.70
CA GLU A 282 16.75 8.27 -16.15
C GLU A 282 15.89 7.34 -15.28
N ASP A 283 14.74 7.79 -14.80
CA ASP A 283 13.82 7.02 -13.97
C ASP A 283 13.07 6.01 -14.84
N GLN A 284 13.47 4.74 -14.77
CA GLN A 284 12.95 3.70 -15.65
C GLN A 284 11.61 3.17 -15.16
N PHE A 285 11.56 2.83 -13.86
CA PHE A 285 10.37 2.30 -13.22
C PHE A 285 10.39 2.48 -11.70
N VAL A 286 9.23 2.41 -11.05
CA VAL A 286 9.11 2.36 -9.59
C VAL A 286 8.41 1.07 -9.18
N ILE A 287 9.01 0.36 -8.21
CA ILE A 287 8.48 -0.83 -7.54
C ILE A 287 7.77 -0.41 -6.24
N PHE A 288 6.54 -0.85 -6.06
CA PHE A 288 5.82 -0.76 -4.78
C PHE A 288 5.49 -2.17 -4.29
N ALA A 289 5.79 -2.46 -3.03
CA ALA A 289 5.48 -3.76 -2.41
C ALA A 289 5.40 -3.68 -0.88
N SER A 290 4.67 -4.62 -0.29
CA SER A 290 4.62 -4.86 1.16
C SER A 290 5.92 -5.48 1.68
N ASP A 291 6.09 -5.55 3.01
CA ASP A 291 7.29 -6.11 3.64
C ASP A 291 7.56 -7.56 3.21
N GLY A 292 6.50 -8.28 2.86
CA GLY A 292 6.49 -9.58 2.20
C GLY A 292 7.47 -9.77 1.06
N LEU A 293 7.75 -8.73 0.26
CA LEU A 293 8.87 -8.76 -0.69
C LEU A 293 10.21 -8.55 0.00
N TRP A 294 10.27 -7.45 0.75
CA TRP A 294 11.50 -6.79 1.18
C TRP A 294 12.20 -7.55 2.30
N GLU A 295 11.52 -8.48 2.95
CA GLU A 295 12.12 -9.47 3.85
C GLU A 295 12.98 -10.51 3.10
N HIS A 296 12.77 -10.70 1.79
CA HIS A 296 13.45 -11.72 1.00
C HIS A 296 14.39 -11.19 -0.08
N LEU A 297 14.12 -10.00 -0.61
CA LEU A 297 14.94 -9.39 -1.66
C LEU A 297 15.52 -8.07 -1.22
N SER A 298 16.79 -7.86 -1.55
CA SER A 298 17.37 -6.52 -1.52
C SER A 298 16.76 -5.63 -2.61
N ASN A 299 16.86 -4.32 -2.41
CA ASN A 299 16.37 -3.33 -3.38
C ASN A 299 16.97 -3.54 -4.78
N GLN A 300 18.27 -3.86 -4.87
CA GLN A 300 18.93 -4.07 -6.16
C GLN A 300 18.53 -5.40 -6.80
N GLU A 301 18.39 -6.49 -6.03
CA GLU A 301 17.90 -7.76 -6.58
C GLU A 301 16.50 -7.60 -7.19
N ALA A 302 15.61 -6.85 -6.54
CA ALA A 302 14.28 -6.57 -7.09
C ALA A 302 14.35 -5.78 -8.42
N VAL A 303 15.20 -4.76 -8.48
CA VAL A 303 15.43 -3.97 -9.71
C VAL A 303 16.02 -4.83 -10.84
N ASP A 304 17.00 -5.66 -10.54
CA ASP A 304 17.65 -6.56 -11.51
C ASP A 304 16.65 -7.59 -12.07
N ILE A 305 15.79 -8.11 -11.20
CA ILE A 305 14.71 -9.03 -11.58
C ILE A 305 13.73 -8.36 -12.55
N VAL A 306 13.26 -7.14 -12.26
CA VAL A 306 12.36 -6.40 -13.15
C VAL A 306 13.00 -6.15 -14.53
N LEU A 307 14.29 -5.85 -14.59
CA LEU A 307 15.00 -5.61 -15.85
C LEU A 307 15.18 -6.87 -16.70
N THR A 308 15.34 -8.02 -16.06
CA THR A 308 15.63 -9.29 -16.75
C THR A 308 14.38 -10.01 -17.25
N CYS A 309 13.19 -9.69 -16.73
CA CYS A 309 11.92 -10.27 -17.16
C CYS A 309 11.32 -9.53 -18.36
N PRO A 310 11.24 -10.14 -19.57
CA PRO A 310 10.67 -9.48 -20.74
C PRO A 310 9.15 -9.31 -20.62
N ARG A 311 8.61 -8.14 -21.01
CA ARG A 311 7.17 -7.82 -21.08
C ARG A 311 6.36 -8.64 -22.10
N ASN A 312 7.01 -9.47 -22.92
CA ASN A 312 6.35 -10.20 -24.01
C ASN A 312 5.95 -11.61 -23.57
N VAL A 313 4.64 -11.76 -23.34
CA VAL A 313 3.87 -13.02 -23.34
C VAL A 313 4.27 -14.02 -22.23
N GLY A 314 3.61 -13.89 -21.06
CA GLY A 314 3.47 -14.99 -20.08
C GLY A 314 4.58 -15.17 -19.03
N SER A 315 5.37 -14.14 -18.72
CA SER A 315 6.63 -14.27 -17.96
C SER A 315 6.61 -13.83 -16.48
N LEU A 316 5.50 -13.35 -15.91
CA LEU A 316 5.40 -13.21 -14.45
C LEU A 316 5.55 -14.57 -13.75
N PHE A 317 5.21 -15.65 -14.45
CA PHE A 317 5.54 -17.04 -14.12
C PHE A 317 7.04 -17.33 -14.03
N ASP A 318 7.88 -16.59 -14.76
CA ASP A 318 9.34 -16.80 -14.80
C ASP A 318 10.08 -16.00 -13.72
N LEU A 319 9.50 -14.88 -13.25
CA LEU A 319 9.96 -14.12 -12.06
C LEU A 319 10.14 -15.04 -10.84
N PHE A 320 9.22 -16.00 -10.67
CA PHE A 320 9.21 -16.97 -9.57
C PHE A 320 9.86 -18.33 -9.92
N LYS A 321 10.16 -18.60 -11.21
CA LYS A 321 10.94 -19.79 -11.62
C LYS A 321 12.45 -19.57 -11.60
N PHE A 322 12.95 -18.33 -11.66
CA PHE A 322 14.39 -18.05 -11.78
C PHE A 322 15.23 -18.40 -10.54
N LYS A 323 14.60 -18.75 -9.40
CA LYS A 323 15.24 -19.49 -8.32
C LYS A 323 14.24 -20.49 -7.72
N PRO A 324 14.43 -21.82 -7.82
CA PRO A 324 13.57 -22.80 -7.13
C PRO A 324 13.63 -22.70 -5.59
N PHE A 325 14.52 -21.87 -5.04
CA PHE A 325 14.55 -21.48 -3.62
C PHE A 325 13.49 -20.43 -3.24
N ILE A 326 12.99 -19.65 -4.19
CA ILE A 326 11.92 -18.65 -3.97
C ILE A 326 10.59 -19.42 -3.76
N CYS A 327 10.27 -20.41 -4.59
CA CYS A 327 9.04 -21.22 -4.46
C CYS A 327 8.94 -22.13 -3.22
N HIS A 328 10.03 -22.55 -2.58
CA HIS A 328 9.94 -23.34 -1.34
C HIS A 328 9.85 -22.46 -0.08
N ALA A 329 10.31 -21.20 -0.16
CA ALA A 329 10.23 -20.23 0.94
C ALA A 329 8.91 -19.42 0.92
N LEU A 330 8.30 -19.23 -0.27
CA LEU A 330 7.04 -18.50 -0.47
C LEU A 330 5.77 -19.21 0.02
N VAL A 331 5.87 -20.43 0.55
CA VAL A 331 4.73 -21.16 1.13
C VAL A 331 4.28 -20.52 2.48
N HIS A 332 4.98 -19.50 2.99
CA HIS A 332 4.67 -18.87 4.28
C HIS A 332 4.70 -17.34 4.30
N VAL A 333 4.73 -16.66 3.14
CA VAL A 333 5.06 -15.23 3.08
C VAL A 333 4.02 -14.45 2.29
N VAL A 334 3.35 -13.51 2.98
CA VAL A 334 2.43 -12.52 2.42
C VAL A 334 3.15 -11.83 1.26
N CYS A 335 2.59 -11.79 0.06
CA CYS A 335 3.29 -11.16 -1.06
C CYS A 335 2.28 -10.39 -1.90
N SER A 336 2.13 -9.09 -1.63
CA SER A 336 1.57 -8.17 -2.63
C SER A 336 2.73 -7.52 -3.36
N LEU A 337 2.90 -7.84 -4.65
CA LEU A 337 4.16 -7.62 -5.31
C LEU A 337 4.12 -7.25 -6.78
N VAL A 338 4.98 -6.28 -7.06
CA VAL A 338 5.37 -5.69 -8.34
C VAL A 338 4.27 -4.84 -8.93
N PHE A 339 4.15 -3.61 -8.44
CA PHE A 339 3.76 -2.50 -9.31
C PHE A 339 5.01 -2.04 -10.07
N GLU A 340 5.05 -2.13 -11.40
CA GLU A 340 6.08 -1.49 -12.21
C GLU A 340 5.48 -0.22 -12.84
N CYS A 341 5.73 0.97 -12.30
CA CYS A 341 5.33 2.20 -12.98
C CYS A 341 6.36 2.53 -14.05
N ILE A 342 6.17 2.13 -15.31
CA ILE A 342 7.12 2.51 -16.36
C ILE A 342 6.93 3.99 -16.70
N VAL A 343 7.89 4.84 -16.32
CA VAL A 343 7.91 6.29 -16.60
C VAL A 343 8.45 6.56 -18.02
N ASN A 344 8.20 5.68 -19.00
CA ASN A 344 8.78 5.83 -20.34
C ASN A 344 8.00 6.76 -21.29
N ASN A 345 7.01 7.53 -20.84
CA ASN A 345 6.29 8.44 -21.74
C ASN A 345 5.77 9.75 -21.09
N LEU A 346 6.51 10.33 -20.14
CA LEU A 346 6.18 11.67 -19.59
C LEU A 346 6.67 12.86 -20.45
N TYR A 347 7.28 12.60 -21.61
CA TYR A 347 7.94 13.62 -22.44
C TYR A 347 7.34 13.81 -23.84
N HIS A 348 6.11 13.32 -24.08
CA HIS A 348 5.38 13.55 -25.33
C HIS A 348 4.05 14.27 -25.12
#